data_AF-A0A9E2GGS6-F1
#
_entry.id   AF-A0A9E2GGS6-F1
#
_cell.length_a   1.000
_cell.length_b   1.000
_cell.length_c   1.000
_cell.angle_alpha   90.00
_cell.angle_beta   90.00
_cell.angle_gamma   90.00
#
_symmetry.space_group_name_H-M   'P 1'
#
loop_
_entity.id
_entity.type
_entity.pdbx_description
1 polymer ?
#
loop_
_entity_poly.entity_id
_entity_poly.type
_entity_poly.pdbx_seq_one_letter_code
_entity_poly.pdbx_strand_id
1 'polypeptide(L)'
;MKKSLLLMLAGLVVLTVFAFGLPSQTKASGPASEHLKGYILLQVESHGEAWYIDPTDSLRYYLARPTDAFNIMRLLGLGATHADIERIPSNLHNDSDLLFANMHSGEILLDVQRNGEAWYIYPGDLWGYYLDRPATAFQVMRNTGLGATDSNVMNITPNVSISGVHYDGTGSAEPDEFVQLVNNGRMVQDVGQWTIEDGDGHEFEFPGGYTIQPGGFVRIFTNTGDLSFNSSQAIWNNDGDTCFLYGSTGSLVDMYAYSF
;
A
#
# COMPACT_ATOMS: atom_id res chain seq x y z
N MET A 1 -0.49 -81.51 10.15
CA MET A 1 0.07 -80.87 11.36
C MET A 1 1.31 -80.09 10.99
N LYS A 2 1.51 -78.93 11.66
CA LYS A 2 2.60 -77.93 11.57
C LYS A 2 2.43 -76.82 10.51
N LYS A 3 1.95 -75.67 11.01
CA LYS A 3 2.17 -74.33 10.47
C LYS A 3 3.65 -73.96 10.65
N SER A 4 4.29 -73.38 9.63
CA SER A 4 5.47 -72.52 9.79
C SER A 4 5.51 -71.44 8.72
N LEU A 5 5.32 -70.23 9.21
CA LEU A 5 5.57 -68.89 8.68
C LEU A 5 6.80 -68.78 7.74
N LEU A 6 6.67 -68.18 6.56
CA LEU A 6 7.80 -67.55 5.87
C LEU A 6 7.35 -66.25 5.19
N LEU A 7 8.13 -65.21 5.47
CA LEU A 7 7.84 -63.79 5.28
C LEU A 7 7.76 -63.38 3.81
N MET A 8 6.83 -62.46 3.53
CA MET A 8 6.87 -61.59 2.36
C MET A 8 8.14 -60.73 2.40
N LEU A 9 9.01 -60.88 1.42
CA LEU A 9 10.08 -59.92 1.15
C LEU A 9 9.46 -58.73 0.39
N ALA A 10 9.06 -57.70 1.13
CA ALA A 10 8.71 -56.42 0.52
C ALA A 10 10.00 -55.77 0.02
N GLY A 11 10.13 -55.63 -1.31
CA GLY A 11 11.19 -54.86 -1.92
C GLY A 11 11.08 -53.39 -1.50
N LEU A 12 12.06 -52.93 -0.73
CA LEU A 12 12.24 -51.53 -0.37
C LEU A 12 12.63 -50.76 -1.64
N VAL A 13 11.65 -50.15 -2.32
CA VAL A 13 11.92 -49.08 -3.28
C VAL A 13 12.37 -47.88 -2.45
N VAL A 14 13.69 -47.68 -2.39
CA VAL A 14 14.29 -46.44 -1.88
C VAL A 14 13.95 -45.36 -2.89
N LEU A 15 12.80 -44.71 -2.69
CA LEU A 15 12.46 -43.47 -3.36
C LEU A 15 13.37 -42.40 -2.75
N THR A 16 14.52 -42.14 -3.38
CA THR A 16 15.33 -40.97 -3.07
C THR A 16 14.47 -39.74 -3.35
N VAL A 17 13.89 -39.17 -2.30
CA VAL A 17 13.27 -37.86 -2.33
C VAL A 17 14.38 -36.87 -2.66
N PHE A 18 14.51 -36.53 -3.95
CA PHE A 18 15.11 -35.26 -4.33
C PHE A 18 14.18 -34.20 -3.76
N ALA A 19 14.47 -33.77 -2.53
CA ALA A 19 13.98 -32.53 -1.99
C ALA A 19 14.56 -31.43 -2.90
N PHE A 20 13.88 -31.16 -4.01
CA PHE A 20 13.92 -29.85 -4.62
C PHE A 20 13.51 -28.92 -3.49
N GLY A 21 14.51 -28.28 -2.88
CA GLY A 21 14.29 -27.18 -1.96
C GLY A 21 13.36 -26.23 -2.71
N LEU A 22 12.11 -26.16 -2.25
CA LEU A 22 11.28 -25.01 -2.56
C LEU A 22 12.19 -23.81 -2.28
N PRO A 23 12.36 -22.87 -3.23
CA PRO A 23 13.01 -21.62 -2.87
C PRO A 23 12.28 -21.15 -1.64
N SER A 24 12.99 -21.06 -0.52
CA SER A 24 12.46 -20.39 0.65
C SER A 24 12.24 -18.97 0.17
N GLN A 25 11.01 -18.68 -0.27
CA GLN A 25 10.51 -17.34 -0.42
C GLN A 25 10.58 -16.79 1.00
N THR A 26 11.70 -16.15 1.31
CA THR A 26 11.77 -15.26 2.45
C THR A 26 10.58 -14.33 2.28
N LYS A 27 9.57 -14.46 3.15
CA LYS A 27 8.57 -13.42 3.31
C LYS A 27 9.36 -12.14 3.54
N ALA A 28 9.42 -11.28 2.54
CA ALA A 28 9.85 -9.91 2.74
C ALA A 28 8.67 -9.14 3.37
N SER A 29 8.23 -9.59 4.55
CA SER A 29 7.69 -8.67 5.55
C SER A 29 8.91 -8.14 6.32
N GLY A 30 9.73 -7.36 5.64
CA GLY A 30 10.96 -6.85 6.22
C GLY A 30 10.66 -5.60 7.06
N PRO A 31 11.34 -5.37 8.20
CA PRO A 31 11.34 -4.09 8.93
C PRO A 31 11.83 -2.90 8.08
N ALA A 32 12.14 -3.06 6.80
CA ALA A 32 12.55 -1.94 5.95
C ALA A 32 11.40 -1.00 5.58
N SER A 33 10.12 -1.42 5.54
CA SER A 33 9.00 -0.56 5.13
C SER A 33 8.51 0.38 6.24
N GLU A 34 8.44 -0.08 7.50
CA GLU A 34 8.11 0.77 8.66
C GLU A 34 9.13 1.90 8.87
N HIS A 35 10.41 1.61 8.62
CA HIS A 35 11.49 2.57 8.81
C HIS A 35 11.58 3.63 7.70
N LEU A 36 10.77 3.53 6.64
CA LEU A 36 10.74 4.47 5.52
C LEU A 36 9.46 5.32 5.51
N LYS A 37 8.54 5.11 6.45
CA LYS A 37 7.38 5.98 6.64
C LYS A 37 7.84 7.41 6.93
N GLY A 38 7.19 8.36 6.28
CA GLY A 38 7.52 9.76 6.39
C GLY A 38 8.85 10.14 5.73
N TYR A 39 9.54 9.22 5.04
CA TYR A 39 10.69 9.58 4.22
C TYR A 39 10.27 9.94 2.80
N ILE A 40 11.04 10.85 2.21
CA ILE A 40 11.06 11.08 0.78
C ILE A 40 12.14 10.17 0.18
N LEU A 41 11.78 9.39 -0.82
CA LEU A 41 12.68 8.46 -1.52
C LEU A 41 12.97 8.97 -2.92
N LEU A 42 14.25 8.91 -3.30
CA LEU A 42 14.69 9.19 -4.66
C LEU A 42 15.02 7.87 -5.34
N GLN A 43 14.24 7.55 -6.36
CA GLN A 43 14.46 6.41 -7.22
C GLN A 43 15.56 6.78 -8.22
N VAL A 44 16.78 6.32 -7.93
CA VAL A 44 17.99 6.74 -8.66
C VAL A 44 18.16 5.99 -9.99
N GLU A 45 17.46 4.87 -10.16
CA GLU A 45 17.57 3.97 -11.33
C GLU A 45 16.50 4.25 -12.40
N SER A 46 15.42 5.00 -12.09
CA SER A 46 14.42 5.49 -13.05
C SER A 46 14.34 7.02 -13.05
N HIS A 47 14.78 7.67 -14.13
CA HIS A 47 14.54 9.09 -14.49
C HIS A 47 14.59 10.17 -13.37
N GLY A 48 15.16 9.89 -12.19
CA GLY A 48 15.20 10.80 -11.03
C GLY A 48 13.88 10.95 -10.27
N GLU A 49 12.99 9.94 -10.31
CA GLU A 49 11.66 9.97 -9.68
C GLU A 49 11.72 10.10 -8.16
N ALA A 50 10.85 10.93 -7.58
CA ALA A 50 10.76 11.16 -6.15
C ALA A 50 9.40 10.71 -5.62
N TRP A 51 9.39 10.07 -4.45
CA TRP A 51 8.19 9.54 -3.81
C TRP A 51 8.17 9.95 -2.35
N TYR A 52 7.03 10.36 -1.83
CA TYR A 52 6.82 10.56 -0.39
C TYR A 52 5.96 9.43 0.16
N ILE A 53 6.41 8.77 1.22
CA ILE A 53 5.61 7.75 1.91
C ILE A 53 4.93 8.43 3.08
N ASP A 54 3.63 8.62 2.99
CA ASP A 54 2.91 9.30 4.05
C ASP A 54 2.87 8.42 5.33
N PRO A 55 3.24 8.96 6.49
CA PRO A 55 3.31 8.17 7.72
C PRO A 55 1.93 7.82 8.28
N THR A 56 0.87 8.51 7.85
CA THR A 56 -0.51 8.32 8.35
C THR A 56 -1.23 7.21 7.60
N ASP A 57 -1.13 7.18 6.27
CA ASP A 57 -1.82 6.19 5.43
C ASP A 57 -0.90 5.11 4.84
N SER A 58 0.42 5.28 4.96
CA SER A 58 1.45 4.37 4.42
C SER A 58 1.45 4.25 2.89
N LEU A 59 0.80 5.18 2.17
CA LEU A 59 0.80 5.27 0.72
C LEU A 59 1.99 6.09 0.23
N ARG A 60 2.42 5.82 -1.02
CA ARG A 60 3.41 6.65 -1.70
C ARG A 60 2.75 7.64 -2.65
N TYR A 61 3.25 8.86 -2.63
CA TYR A 61 2.81 9.93 -3.51
C TYR A 61 3.93 10.34 -4.45
N TYR A 62 3.62 10.40 -5.74
CA TYR A 62 4.59 10.75 -6.77
C TYR A 62 4.89 12.25 -6.79
N LEU A 63 6.16 12.61 -6.67
CA LEU A 63 6.65 13.99 -6.57
C LEU A 63 7.42 14.42 -7.84
N ALA A 64 6.94 14.01 -9.02
CA ALA A 64 7.63 14.18 -10.30
C ALA A 64 8.05 15.62 -10.63
N ARG A 65 7.16 16.58 -10.32
CA ARG A 65 7.33 18.00 -10.67
C ARG A 65 7.19 18.85 -9.41
N PRO A 66 7.92 19.99 -9.34
CA PRO A 66 7.87 20.88 -8.18
C PRO A 66 6.45 21.28 -7.76
N THR A 67 5.58 21.58 -8.73
CA THR A 67 4.20 21.99 -8.46
C THR A 67 3.33 20.86 -7.93
N ASP A 68 3.45 19.65 -8.49
CA ASP A 68 2.67 18.49 -8.04
C ASP A 68 3.08 18.09 -6.62
N ALA A 69 4.40 18.06 -6.38
CA ALA A 69 4.95 17.75 -5.07
C ALA A 69 4.47 18.75 -4.02
N PHE A 70 4.51 20.05 -4.33
CA PHE A 70 4.00 21.10 -3.45
C PHE A 70 2.51 20.93 -3.13
N ASN A 71 1.69 20.62 -4.13
CA ASN A 71 0.25 20.44 -3.93
C ASN A 71 -0.06 19.20 -3.07
N ILE A 72 0.59 18.08 -3.37
CA ILE A 72 0.45 16.82 -2.60
C ILE A 72 0.85 17.04 -1.14
N MET A 73 2.02 17.65 -0.90
CA MET A 73 2.49 17.87 0.47
C MET A 73 1.54 18.75 1.29
N ARG A 74 0.90 19.73 0.65
CA ARG A 74 -0.11 20.56 1.33
C ARG A 74 -1.45 19.83 1.49
N LEU A 75 -1.80 18.92 0.59
CA LEU A 75 -3.01 18.11 0.70
C LEU A 75 -2.92 17.12 1.86
N LEU A 76 -1.74 16.52 2.06
CA LEU A 76 -1.46 15.55 3.13
C LEU A 76 -1.08 16.22 4.45
N GLY A 77 -0.84 17.54 4.43
CA GLY A 77 -0.38 18.27 5.60
C GLY A 77 -1.43 18.31 6.71
N LEU A 78 -1.01 17.98 7.93
CA LEU A 78 -1.84 18.06 9.13
C LEU A 78 -1.91 19.50 9.62
N GLY A 79 -3.11 19.98 9.91
CA GLY A 79 -3.30 21.32 10.48
C GLY A 79 -2.72 21.41 11.90
N ALA A 80 -1.82 22.37 12.12
CA ALA A 80 -1.16 22.63 13.39
C ALA A 80 -1.35 24.08 13.82
N THR A 81 -1.36 24.33 15.13
CA THR A 81 -1.39 25.69 15.66
C THR A 81 -0.04 26.38 15.43
N HIS A 82 -0.02 27.71 15.41
CA HIS A 82 1.25 28.43 15.26
C HIS A 82 2.25 28.08 16.39
N ALA A 83 1.73 27.91 17.61
CA ALA A 83 2.54 27.51 18.76
C ALA A 83 3.14 26.10 18.58
N ASP A 84 2.44 25.19 17.92
CA ASP A 84 2.98 23.86 17.60
C ASP A 84 4.07 23.94 16.52
N ILE A 85 3.92 24.83 15.54
CA ILE A 85 4.95 25.08 14.52
C ILE A 85 6.23 25.65 15.13
N GLU A 86 6.13 26.58 16.07
CA GLU A 86 7.29 27.18 16.77
C GLU A 86 8.08 26.15 17.61
N ARG A 87 7.49 24.99 17.94
CA ARG A 87 8.17 23.91 18.66
C ARG A 87 9.05 23.05 17.77
N ILE A 88 8.87 23.13 16.45
CA ILE A 88 9.64 22.34 15.47
C ILE A 88 11.09 22.84 15.45
N PRO A 89 12.09 21.97 15.72
CA PRO A 89 13.50 22.33 15.60
C PRO A 89 13.82 22.80 14.18
N SER A 90 14.27 24.03 14.00
CA SER A 90 14.65 24.56 12.70
C SER A 90 15.62 25.74 12.82
N ASN A 91 16.15 26.22 11.70
CA ASN A 91 16.93 27.46 11.67
C ASN A 91 16.08 28.73 11.90
N LEU A 92 14.75 28.62 11.87
CA LEU A 92 13.83 29.77 11.98
C LEU A 92 13.15 29.87 13.35
N HIS A 93 13.24 28.82 14.17
CA HIS A 93 12.62 28.76 15.49
C HIS A 93 13.68 28.65 16.59
N ASN A 94 13.48 29.37 17.68
CA ASN A 94 14.40 29.37 18.83
C ASN A 94 14.06 28.31 19.87
N ASP A 95 12.82 27.81 19.86
CA ASP A 95 12.34 26.75 20.73
C ASP A 95 12.39 25.42 19.98
N SER A 96 13.06 24.42 20.56
CA SER A 96 13.20 23.10 19.97
C SER A 96 12.64 22.05 20.92
N ASP A 97 11.54 21.41 20.54
CA ASP A 97 10.95 20.29 21.27
C ASP A 97 11.19 18.98 20.48
N LEU A 98 12.23 18.26 20.87
CA LEU A 98 12.59 16.99 20.22
C LEU A 98 11.54 15.90 20.42
N LEU A 99 10.73 15.95 21.49
CA LEU A 99 9.66 14.98 21.69
C LEU A 99 8.50 15.25 20.73
N PHE A 100 8.16 16.52 20.54
CA PHE A 100 7.20 16.94 19.53
C PHE A 100 7.68 16.55 18.13
N ALA A 101 8.92 16.87 17.78
CA ALA A 101 9.50 16.51 16.48
C ALA A 101 9.54 14.99 16.24
N ASN A 102 9.86 14.21 17.27
CA ASN A 102 9.83 12.75 17.17
C ASN A 102 8.41 12.19 17.02
N MET A 103 7.40 12.82 17.64
CA MET A 103 5.99 12.43 17.51
C MET A 103 5.46 12.68 16.09
N HIS A 104 5.90 13.78 15.48
CA HIS A 104 5.48 14.20 14.13
C HIS A 104 6.55 13.88 13.07
N SER A 105 7.42 12.91 13.34
CA SER A 105 8.52 12.55 12.45
C SER A 105 8.00 12.09 11.09
N GLY A 106 8.38 12.80 10.04
CA GLY A 106 8.03 12.50 8.66
C GLY A 106 6.69 13.06 8.21
N GLU A 107 5.96 13.72 9.11
CA GLU A 107 4.73 14.41 8.79
C GLU A 107 5.01 15.79 8.19
N ILE A 108 3.99 16.33 7.52
CA ILE A 108 3.96 17.71 7.06
C ILE A 108 2.94 18.46 7.92
N LEU A 109 3.39 19.49 8.61
CA LEU A 109 2.53 20.33 9.45
C LEU A 109 2.22 21.65 8.75
N LEU A 110 0.96 22.04 8.75
CA LEU A 110 0.44 23.27 8.14
C LEU A 110 -0.03 24.23 9.23
N ASP A 111 0.54 25.43 9.28
CA ASP A 111 0.08 26.50 10.16
C ASP A 111 -1.30 27.01 9.72
N VAL A 112 -2.35 26.57 10.39
CA VAL A 112 -3.74 26.98 10.07
C VAL A 112 -4.14 28.31 10.70
N GLN A 113 -3.27 28.91 11.52
CA GLN A 113 -3.53 30.15 12.23
C GLN A 113 -2.82 31.37 11.59
N ARG A 114 -1.87 31.14 10.69
CA ARG A 114 -1.18 32.18 9.91
C ARG A 114 -1.39 32.00 8.40
N ASN A 115 -0.31 32.05 7.63
CA ASN A 115 -0.34 32.09 6.16
C ASN A 115 -0.39 30.69 5.52
N GLY A 116 -0.70 29.64 6.28
CA GLY A 116 -0.65 28.27 5.77
C GLY A 116 0.77 27.79 5.53
N GLU A 117 1.72 28.18 6.38
CA GLU A 117 3.12 27.77 6.30
C GLU A 117 3.23 26.26 6.48
N ALA A 118 3.95 25.59 5.59
CA ALA A 118 4.10 24.12 5.61
C ALA A 118 5.51 23.73 6.04
N TRP A 119 5.62 22.74 6.92
CA TRP A 119 6.87 22.26 7.49
C TRP A 119 6.93 20.74 7.42
N TYR A 120 7.96 20.20 6.78
CA TYR A 120 8.23 18.76 6.79
C TYR A 120 9.25 18.44 7.88
N ILE A 121 8.91 17.56 8.81
CA ILE A 121 9.83 17.13 9.87
C ILE A 121 10.58 15.91 9.34
N TYR A 122 11.86 16.08 8.97
CA TYR A 122 12.60 15.00 8.35
C TYR A 122 12.94 13.90 9.38
N PRO A 123 12.57 12.63 9.15
CA PRO A 123 12.83 11.57 10.13
C PRO A 123 14.32 11.31 10.43
N GLY A 124 15.23 11.69 9.51
CA GLY A 124 16.65 11.42 9.66
C GLY A 124 17.37 12.29 10.69
N ASP A 125 16.88 13.51 10.93
CA ASP A 125 17.47 14.46 11.89
C ASP A 125 16.46 15.12 12.82
N LEU A 126 15.16 14.88 12.61
CA LEU A 126 14.03 15.52 13.31
C LEU A 126 13.96 17.05 13.12
N TRP A 127 14.64 17.58 12.11
CA TRP A 127 14.56 18.99 11.76
C TRP A 127 13.35 19.29 10.90
N GLY A 128 12.72 20.42 11.17
CA GLY A 128 11.72 21.03 10.31
C GLY A 128 12.37 21.71 9.11
N TYR A 129 11.91 21.31 7.94
CA TYR A 129 12.25 21.93 6.67
C TYR A 129 11.05 22.70 6.14
N TYR A 130 11.24 24.01 5.97
CA TYR A 130 10.19 24.91 5.52
C TYR A 130 9.88 24.71 4.02
N LEU A 131 8.60 24.48 3.71
CA LEU A 131 8.09 24.21 2.36
C LEU A 131 7.38 25.46 1.78
N ASP A 132 8.07 26.59 1.74
CA ASP A 132 7.54 27.90 1.32
C ASP A 132 6.97 27.91 -0.11
N ARG A 133 7.76 27.41 -1.06
CA ARG A 133 7.51 27.51 -2.50
C ARG A 133 7.79 26.20 -3.21
N PRO A 134 7.13 25.93 -4.35
CA PRO A 134 7.35 24.69 -5.10
C PRO A 134 8.82 24.35 -5.37
N ALA A 135 9.62 25.35 -5.76
CA ALA A 135 11.05 25.14 -6.03
C ALA A 135 11.85 24.79 -4.77
N THR A 136 11.59 25.47 -3.64
CA THR A 136 12.28 25.24 -2.36
C THR A 136 11.87 23.89 -1.76
N ALA A 137 10.57 23.57 -1.78
CA ALA A 137 10.04 22.29 -1.35
C ALA A 137 10.66 21.14 -2.17
N PHE A 138 10.76 21.30 -3.48
CA PHE A 138 11.42 20.32 -4.35
C PHE A 138 12.91 20.15 -4.03
N GLN A 139 13.63 21.23 -3.69
CA GLN A 139 15.03 21.13 -3.25
C GLN A 139 15.18 20.41 -1.92
N VAL A 140 14.31 20.69 -0.94
CA VAL A 140 14.25 19.94 0.32
C VAL A 140 14.08 18.46 0.01
N MET A 141 13.10 18.10 -0.82
CA MET A 141 12.82 16.71 -1.21
C MET A 141 14.00 16.01 -1.90
N ARG A 142 14.75 16.73 -2.75
CA ARG A 142 15.94 16.20 -3.41
C ARG A 142 17.14 16.05 -2.48
N ASN A 143 17.23 16.86 -1.43
CA ASN A 143 18.37 16.86 -0.50
C ASN A 143 18.14 15.90 0.69
N THR A 144 16.91 15.80 1.18
CA THR A 144 16.52 14.86 2.25
C THR A 144 16.14 13.49 1.69
N GLY A 145 15.99 13.39 0.37
CA GLY A 145 15.65 12.18 -0.33
C GLY A 145 16.68 11.08 -0.13
N LEU A 146 16.27 9.97 0.51
CA LEU A 146 17.13 8.80 0.61
C LEU A 146 17.29 8.17 -0.76
N GLY A 147 18.53 7.95 -1.19
CA GLY A 147 18.82 7.17 -2.39
C GLY A 147 18.29 5.76 -2.20
N ALA A 148 17.22 5.41 -2.92
CA ALA A 148 16.58 4.12 -2.81
C ALA A 148 16.75 3.37 -4.14
N THR A 149 17.24 2.14 -4.07
CA THR A 149 17.25 1.23 -5.22
C THR A 149 15.81 0.89 -5.61
N ASP A 150 15.57 0.47 -6.86
CA ASP A 150 14.25 0.06 -7.32
C ASP A 150 13.59 -0.98 -6.37
N SER A 151 14.39 -1.84 -5.75
CA SER A 151 13.93 -2.85 -4.78
C SER A 151 13.44 -2.28 -3.45
N ASN A 152 13.92 -1.12 -3.03
CA ASN A 152 13.55 -0.50 -1.76
C ASN A 152 12.30 0.37 -1.92
N VAL A 153 12.15 1.10 -3.03
CA VAL A 153 10.97 1.94 -3.32
C VAL A 153 9.74 1.09 -3.69
N MET A 154 9.93 -0.05 -4.37
CA MET A 154 8.84 -0.91 -4.83
C MET A 154 8.15 -1.73 -3.72
N ASN A 155 8.74 -1.83 -2.52
CA ASN A 155 8.22 -2.62 -1.40
C ASN A 155 7.30 -1.83 -0.45
N ILE A 156 6.96 -0.57 -0.76
CA ILE A 156 6.35 0.36 0.21
C ILE A 156 4.93 0.78 -0.17
N THR A 157 4.37 0.24 -1.26
CA THR A 157 2.94 0.36 -1.56
C THR A 157 2.52 -0.85 -2.39
N PRO A 158 1.34 -1.42 -2.13
CA PRO A 158 0.90 -2.57 -2.90
C PRO A 158 0.71 -2.17 -4.36
N ASN A 159 1.22 -2.99 -5.27
CA ASN A 159 1.04 -2.74 -6.70
C ASN A 159 -0.29 -3.31 -7.22
N VAL A 160 -1.26 -3.53 -6.32
CA VAL A 160 -2.56 -4.10 -6.65
C VAL A 160 -3.55 -2.97 -6.87
N SER A 161 -4.21 -2.97 -8.03
CA SER A 161 -5.23 -1.99 -8.40
C SER A 161 -6.50 -2.69 -8.88
N ILE A 162 -7.62 -1.99 -8.84
CA ILE A 162 -8.87 -2.43 -9.46
C ILE A 162 -8.74 -2.21 -10.97
N SER A 163 -8.67 -3.30 -11.72
CA SER A 163 -8.56 -3.27 -13.18
C SER A 163 -9.91 -3.15 -13.90
N GLY A 164 -11.00 -3.41 -13.18
CA GLY A 164 -12.35 -3.24 -13.69
C GLY A 164 -13.41 -3.92 -12.82
N VAL A 165 -14.65 -3.47 -13.01
CA VAL A 165 -15.85 -4.05 -12.44
C VAL A 165 -16.75 -4.51 -13.59
N HIS A 166 -17.17 -5.77 -13.56
CA HIS A 166 -18.22 -6.29 -14.43
C HIS A 166 -19.53 -6.24 -13.66
N TYR A 167 -20.36 -5.25 -13.99
CA TYR A 167 -21.59 -4.91 -13.28
C TYR A 167 -22.87 -5.32 -14.04
N ASP A 168 -22.82 -5.47 -15.37
CA ASP A 168 -23.97 -5.87 -16.20
C ASP A 168 -23.97 -7.40 -16.32
N GLY A 169 -24.32 -8.05 -15.22
CA GLY A 169 -24.33 -9.49 -15.09
C GLY A 169 -25.56 -10.14 -15.73
N THR A 170 -25.65 -11.46 -15.59
CA THR A 170 -26.75 -12.24 -16.17
C THR A 170 -27.42 -13.15 -15.15
N GLY A 171 -28.73 -13.29 -15.29
CA GLY A 171 -29.55 -14.13 -14.41
C GLY A 171 -30.10 -13.39 -13.19
N SER A 172 -30.86 -14.12 -12.36
CA SER A 172 -31.43 -13.55 -11.14
C SER A 172 -30.31 -13.31 -10.13
N ALA A 173 -30.23 -12.08 -9.58
CA ALA A 173 -29.18 -11.63 -8.66
C ALA A 173 -27.77 -11.52 -9.27
N GLU A 174 -27.66 -11.56 -10.60
CA GLU A 174 -26.43 -11.27 -11.36
C GLU A 174 -25.16 -11.88 -10.72
N PRO A 175 -25.16 -13.20 -10.45
CA PRO A 175 -24.13 -13.83 -9.62
C PRO A 175 -22.76 -13.90 -10.29
N ASP A 176 -22.69 -13.56 -11.58
CA ASP A 176 -21.52 -13.48 -12.44
C ASP A 176 -20.90 -12.07 -12.50
N GLU A 177 -21.49 -11.06 -11.86
CA GLU A 177 -20.79 -9.79 -11.62
C GLU A 177 -19.50 -10.04 -10.84
N PHE A 178 -18.48 -9.22 -11.09
CA PHE A 178 -17.22 -9.32 -10.36
C PHE A 178 -16.38 -8.04 -10.36
N VAL A 179 -15.52 -7.93 -9.36
CA VAL A 179 -14.37 -7.02 -9.37
C VAL A 179 -13.12 -7.79 -9.76
N GLN A 180 -12.30 -7.22 -10.64
CA GLN A 180 -10.99 -7.76 -10.99
C GLN A 180 -9.86 -6.90 -10.43
N LEU A 181 -9.05 -7.48 -9.55
CA LEU A 181 -7.81 -6.86 -9.10
C LEU A 181 -6.63 -7.39 -9.92
N VAL A 182 -5.64 -6.53 -10.19
CA VAL A 182 -4.40 -6.90 -10.87
C VAL A 182 -3.19 -6.44 -10.06
N ASN A 183 -2.19 -7.30 -9.92
CA ASN A 183 -0.89 -6.90 -9.37
C ASN A 183 0.01 -6.40 -10.51
N ASN A 184 0.09 -5.07 -10.66
CA ASN A 184 0.98 -4.38 -11.61
C ASN A 184 2.45 -4.37 -11.16
N GLY A 185 2.75 -4.93 -10.00
CA GLY A 185 4.07 -4.96 -9.41
C GLY A 185 4.96 -6.01 -10.01
N ARG A 186 6.26 -5.88 -9.72
CA ARG A 186 7.28 -6.85 -10.10
C ARG A 186 7.46 -7.97 -9.06
N MET A 187 6.77 -7.87 -7.93
CA MET A 187 6.87 -8.80 -6.79
C MET A 187 5.48 -9.36 -6.43
N VAL A 188 5.47 -10.53 -5.79
CA VAL A 188 4.23 -11.10 -5.23
C VAL A 188 3.65 -10.15 -4.18
N GLN A 189 2.35 -9.90 -4.24
CA GLN A 189 1.64 -9.08 -3.25
C GLN A 189 0.81 -9.98 -2.33
N ASP A 190 1.02 -9.85 -1.03
CA ASP A 190 0.09 -10.37 -0.02
C ASP A 190 -1.10 -9.42 0.09
N VAL A 191 -2.29 -9.95 -0.13
CA VAL A 191 -3.57 -9.24 -0.02
C VAL A 191 -4.48 -9.91 1.02
N GLY A 192 -3.93 -10.76 1.89
CA GLY A 192 -4.71 -11.35 2.97
C GLY A 192 -5.31 -10.28 3.87
N GLN A 193 -6.57 -10.45 4.24
CA GLN A 193 -7.35 -9.52 5.08
C GLN A 193 -7.57 -8.13 4.47
N TRP A 194 -7.29 -7.97 3.18
CA TRP A 194 -7.74 -6.79 2.44
C TRP A 194 -9.23 -6.87 2.19
N THR A 195 -9.86 -5.70 2.03
CA THR A 195 -11.30 -5.64 1.83
C THR A 195 -11.67 -4.95 0.51
N ILE A 196 -12.76 -5.41 -0.09
CA ILE A 196 -13.44 -4.74 -1.20
C ILE A 196 -14.82 -4.32 -0.68
N GLU A 197 -15.20 -3.08 -0.95
CA GLU A 197 -16.49 -2.50 -0.55
C GLU A 197 -17.15 -1.81 -1.74
N ASP A 198 -18.47 -1.90 -1.88
CA ASP A 198 -19.26 -1.08 -2.81
C ASP A 198 -19.74 0.24 -2.16
N GLY A 199 -20.52 1.05 -2.87
CA GLY A 199 -21.08 2.28 -2.32
C GLY A 199 -22.15 2.09 -1.25
N ASP A 200 -22.71 0.89 -1.12
CA ASP A 200 -23.84 0.54 -0.24
C ASP A 200 -23.38 -0.25 1.02
N GLY A 201 -22.08 -0.53 1.14
CA GLY A 201 -21.45 -1.17 2.31
C GLY A 201 -21.42 -2.69 2.26
N HIS A 202 -21.60 -3.31 1.09
CA HIS A 202 -21.34 -4.73 0.90
C HIS A 202 -19.83 -4.98 0.85
N GLU A 203 -19.34 -5.83 1.75
CA GLU A 203 -17.90 -6.06 1.93
C GLU A 203 -17.49 -7.50 1.63
N PHE A 204 -16.31 -7.66 1.01
CA PHE A 204 -15.59 -8.92 0.90
C PHE A 204 -14.21 -8.78 1.53
N GLU A 205 -13.84 -9.71 2.42
CA GLU A 205 -12.48 -9.81 2.99
C GLU A 205 -11.73 -11.00 2.37
N PHE A 206 -10.50 -10.75 1.92
CA PHE A 206 -9.60 -11.80 1.45
C PHE A 206 -9.18 -12.76 2.58
N PRO A 207 -9.16 -14.08 2.34
CA PRO A 207 -8.60 -15.03 3.30
C PRO A 207 -7.16 -14.68 3.68
N GLY A 208 -6.81 -14.84 4.96
CA GLY A 208 -5.45 -14.56 5.45
C GLY A 208 -4.37 -15.31 4.66
N GLY A 209 -3.34 -14.57 4.23
CA GLY A 209 -2.23 -15.10 3.43
C GLY A 209 -2.53 -15.31 1.94
N TYR A 210 -3.64 -14.79 1.43
CA TYR A 210 -3.92 -14.77 -0.01
C TYR A 210 -2.87 -13.90 -0.74
N THR A 211 -2.35 -14.38 -1.87
CA THR A 211 -1.31 -13.66 -2.62
C THR A 211 -1.64 -13.56 -4.10
N ILE A 212 -1.23 -12.46 -4.73
CA ILE A 212 -1.34 -12.24 -6.18
C ILE A 212 0.08 -12.16 -6.75
N GLN A 213 0.38 -13.03 -7.72
CA GLN A 213 1.69 -13.05 -8.40
C GLN A 213 1.90 -11.77 -9.23
N PRO A 214 3.16 -11.40 -9.55
CA PRO A 214 3.45 -10.29 -10.48
C PRO A 214 2.71 -10.45 -11.81
N GLY A 215 1.99 -9.41 -12.26
CA GLY A 215 1.15 -9.44 -13.45
C GLY A 215 -0.06 -10.37 -13.36
N GLY A 216 -0.26 -11.03 -12.22
CA GLY A 216 -1.42 -11.86 -11.94
C GLY A 216 -2.66 -11.01 -11.64
N PHE A 217 -3.83 -11.63 -11.80
CA PHE A 217 -5.10 -11.03 -11.45
C PHE A 217 -5.96 -12.01 -10.64
N VAL A 218 -6.92 -11.46 -9.91
CA VAL A 218 -7.94 -12.21 -9.18
C VAL A 218 -9.29 -11.58 -9.41
N ARG A 219 -10.35 -12.40 -9.42
CA ARG A 219 -11.74 -11.95 -9.52
C ARG A 219 -12.51 -12.34 -8.29
N ILE A 220 -13.32 -11.40 -7.81
CA ILE A 220 -14.20 -11.57 -6.66
C ILE A 220 -15.61 -11.40 -7.18
N PHE A 221 -16.37 -12.49 -7.16
CA PHE A 221 -17.70 -12.54 -7.78
C PHE A 221 -18.80 -12.19 -6.79
N THR A 222 -19.96 -11.80 -7.28
CA THR A 222 -21.16 -11.68 -6.43
C THR A 222 -21.50 -13.04 -5.79
N ASN A 223 -21.52 -14.15 -6.56
CA ASN A 223 -21.86 -15.48 -5.97
C ASN A 223 -21.39 -16.75 -6.73
N THR A 224 -20.54 -16.67 -7.75
CA THR A 224 -20.22 -17.84 -8.61
C THR A 224 -18.77 -18.36 -8.54
N GLY A 225 -17.86 -17.62 -7.91
CA GLY A 225 -16.42 -17.95 -7.89
C GLY A 225 -15.91 -18.49 -6.56
N ASP A 226 -14.68 -19.02 -6.57
CA ASP A 226 -13.96 -19.44 -5.35
C ASP A 226 -13.78 -18.29 -4.36
N LEU A 227 -13.62 -17.07 -4.87
CA LEU A 227 -13.75 -15.84 -4.11
C LEU A 227 -15.05 -15.15 -4.50
N SER A 228 -15.90 -14.91 -3.51
CA SER A 228 -17.16 -14.23 -3.73
C SER A 228 -17.65 -13.53 -2.47
N PHE A 229 -18.49 -12.51 -2.66
CA PHE A 229 -19.28 -11.91 -1.58
C PHE A 229 -20.32 -12.87 -0.98
N ASN A 230 -20.60 -13.99 -1.66
CA ASN A 230 -21.60 -14.99 -1.27
C ASN A 230 -22.99 -14.34 -1.09
N SER A 231 -23.30 -13.36 -1.96
CA SER A 231 -24.55 -12.62 -1.93
C SER A 231 -25.61 -13.29 -2.78
N SER A 232 -26.86 -13.29 -2.30
CA SER A 232 -28.02 -13.74 -3.08
C SER A 232 -28.71 -12.61 -3.85
N GLN A 233 -28.09 -11.43 -3.90
CA GLN A 233 -28.53 -10.23 -4.60
C GLN A 233 -27.37 -9.66 -5.41
N ALA A 234 -27.68 -8.97 -6.50
CA ALA A 234 -26.70 -8.17 -7.24
C ALA A 234 -26.05 -7.16 -6.28
N ILE A 235 -24.75 -6.92 -6.47
CA ILE A 235 -23.98 -5.97 -5.66
C ILE A 235 -23.66 -4.74 -6.48
N TRP A 236 -23.26 -4.95 -7.73
CA TRP A 236 -22.69 -3.88 -8.55
C TRP A 236 -23.80 -3.17 -9.33
N ASN A 237 -24.16 -1.97 -8.90
CA ASN A 237 -25.29 -1.25 -9.49
C ASN A 237 -25.10 -0.98 -10.99
N ASN A 238 -26.09 -1.37 -11.81
CA ASN A 238 -26.05 -1.23 -13.27
C ASN A 238 -26.04 0.24 -13.76
N ASP A 239 -26.58 1.18 -12.99
CA ASP A 239 -26.60 2.61 -13.37
C ASP A 239 -25.33 3.37 -12.93
N GLY A 240 -24.45 2.71 -12.17
CA GLY A 240 -23.20 3.28 -11.66
C GLY A 240 -22.99 2.98 -10.19
N ASP A 241 -21.73 2.76 -9.83
CA ASP A 241 -21.30 2.42 -8.47
C ASP A 241 -19.83 2.79 -8.27
N THR A 242 -19.34 2.66 -7.03
CA THR A 242 -17.93 2.80 -6.68
C THR A 242 -17.44 1.59 -5.92
N CYS A 243 -16.43 0.92 -6.46
CA CYS A 243 -15.67 -0.10 -5.76
C CYS A 243 -14.51 0.55 -5.02
N PHE A 244 -14.38 0.27 -3.72
CA PHE A 244 -13.26 0.63 -2.88
C PHE A 244 -12.43 -0.61 -2.57
N LEU A 245 -11.10 -0.46 -2.58
CA LEU A 245 -10.16 -1.48 -2.16
C LEU A 245 -9.38 -0.95 -0.97
N TYR A 246 -9.44 -1.66 0.15
CA TYR A 246 -8.68 -1.31 1.35
C TYR A 246 -7.63 -2.36 1.67
N GLY A 247 -6.49 -1.91 2.19
CA GLY A 247 -5.45 -2.77 2.73
C GLY A 247 -5.86 -3.39 4.06
N SER A 248 -5.08 -4.35 4.56
CA SER A 248 -5.33 -5.05 5.83
C SER A 248 -5.38 -4.16 7.08
N THR A 249 -4.94 -2.90 6.97
CA THR A 249 -4.99 -1.89 8.04
C THR A 249 -6.18 -0.93 7.90
N GLY A 250 -7.04 -1.12 6.90
CA GLY A 250 -8.17 -0.24 6.59
C GLY A 250 -7.78 1.02 5.81
N SER A 251 -6.56 1.14 5.31
CA SER A 251 -6.16 2.24 4.43
C SER A 251 -6.68 2.01 3.01
N LEU A 252 -7.21 3.05 2.37
CA LEU A 252 -7.66 2.97 0.99
C LEU A 252 -6.46 2.74 0.07
N VAL A 253 -6.48 1.66 -0.69
CA VAL A 253 -5.46 1.29 -1.66
C VAL A 253 -5.82 1.80 -3.06
N ASP A 254 -7.07 1.61 -3.46
CA ASP A 254 -7.56 2.03 -4.78
C ASP A 254 -9.08 2.23 -4.76
N MET A 255 -9.59 2.97 -5.74
CA MET A 255 -11.04 3.08 -5.98
C MET A 255 -11.34 3.06 -7.47
N TYR A 256 -12.47 2.47 -7.85
CA TYR A 256 -12.95 2.42 -9.22
C TYR A 256 -14.43 2.79 -9.26
N ALA A 257 -14.73 3.96 -9.80
CA ALA A 257 -16.09 4.42 -10.04
C ALA A 257 -16.49 4.23 -11.52
N TYR A 258 -17.74 3.87 -11.75
CA TYR A 258 -18.32 3.78 -13.09
C TYR A 258 -19.73 4.35 -13.11
N SER A 259 -20.16 4.78 -14.28
CA SER A 259 -21.49 5.37 -14.53
C SER A 259 -21.80 5.25 -16.02
N PHE A 260 -23.08 5.20 -16.37
CA PHE A 260 -23.55 5.24 -17.77
C PHE A 260 -23.80 6.65 -18.31
#